data_AF-K1V6J7-F1
#
_entry.id   AF-K1V6J7-F1
#
_cell.length_a   1.000
_cell.length_b   1.000
_cell.length_c   1.000
_cell.angle_alpha   90.00
_cell.angle_beta   90.00
_cell.angle_gamma   90.00
#
_symmetry.space_group_name_H-M   'P 1'
#
loop_
_entity.id
_entity.type
_entity.pdbx_description
1 polymer ?
#
loop_
_entity_poly.entity_id
_entity_poly.type
_entity_poly.pdbx_seq_one_letter_code
_entity_poly.pdbx_strand_id
1 'polypeptide(L)'
;HYLGEAYFVRAMVFYAMARRFGGIPLVTRVIEYPASSDKLEVARSSEEQTWDQILADFDNAARLLNTTSLKEGYANKYVALAFKSEAMLYAGCVAKYNETVSGRLTGLGEKTGVRVIGFDAGTWEAASKRYFREAYKAAREVMTEGGYSLYKKKWAAGDPEAQYQNMVEMFS
;
A
#
# COMPACT_ATOMS: atom_id res chain seq x y z
N HIS A 1 -2.10 16.47 10.81
CA HIS A 1 -0.97 16.36 9.87
C HIS A 1 0.12 15.39 10.33
N TYR A 2 1.00 15.73 11.29
CA TYR A 2 2.16 14.89 11.65
C TYR A 2 1.83 13.44 12.06
N LEU A 3 0.72 13.23 12.78
CA LEU A 3 0.25 11.88 13.08
C LEU A 3 -0.13 11.10 11.80
N GLY A 4 -0.73 11.78 10.82
CA GLY A 4 -1.02 11.21 9.50
C GLY A 4 0.25 10.87 8.72
N GLU A 5 1.30 11.69 8.81
CA GLU A 5 2.61 11.36 8.25
C GLU A 5 3.21 10.11 8.91
N ALA A 6 3.10 9.97 10.23
CA ALA A 6 3.58 8.78 10.94
C ALA A 6 2.84 7.50 10.47
N TYR A 7 1.52 7.56 10.31
CA TYR A 7 0.74 6.46 9.72
C TYR A 7 1.17 6.17 8.28
N PHE A 8 1.37 7.19 7.46
CA PHE A 8 1.83 7.04 6.08
C PHE A 8 3.20 6.33 6.01
N VAL A 9 4.16 6.76 6.84
CA VAL A 9 5.49 6.15 6.91
C VAL A 9 5.40 4.68 7.35
N ARG A 10 4.59 4.37 8.38
CA ARG A 10 4.40 2.98 8.81
C ARG A 10 3.76 2.12 7.72
N ALA A 11 2.72 2.63 7.05
CA ALA A 11 2.08 1.96 5.92
C ALA A 11 3.09 1.65 4.81
N MET A 12 3.95 2.62 4.44
CA MET A 12 4.98 2.45 3.41
C MET A 12 6.04 1.41 3.81
N VAL A 13 6.49 1.42 5.06
CA VAL A 13 7.46 0.45 5.59
C VAL A 13 6.85 -0.95 5.58
N PHE A 14 5.63 -1.12 6.07
CA PHE A 14 4.93 -2.39 6.06
C PHE A 14 4.66 -2.88 4.64
N TYR A 15 4.23 -1.98 3.74
CA TYR A 15 4.03 -2.29 2.32
C TYR A 15 5.33 -2.78 1.63
N ALA A 16 6.45 -2.11 1.88
CA ALA A 16 7.74 -2.50 1.32
C ALA A 16 8.22 -3.88 1.80
N MET A 17 7.87 -4.27 3.02
CA MET A 17 8.16 -5.60 3.55
C MET A 17 7.16 -6.65 3.05
N ALA A 18 5.86 -6.34 3.05
CA ALA A 18 4.80 -7.25 2.64
C ALA A 18 4.96 -7.73 1.20
N ARG A 19 5.33 -6.84 0.27
CA ARG A 19 5.62 -7.20 -1.13
C ARG A 19 6.77 -8.20 -1.31
N ARG A 20 7.66 -8.33 -0.32
CA ARG A 20 8.83 -9.22 -0.37
C ARG A 20 8.64 -10.49 0.45
N PHE A 21 7.93 -10.38 1.57
CA PHE A 21 7.89 -11.43 2.58
C PHE A 21 6.49 -12.00 2.83
N GLY A 22 5.43 -11.37 2.32
CA GLY A 22 4.04 -11.69 2.69
C GLY A 22 3.72 -11.17 4.10
N GLY A 23 3.25 -12.04 4.98
CA GLY A 23 2.96 -11.73 6.38
C GLY A 23 4.21 -11.29 7.17
N ILE A 24 4.11 -10.19 7.91
CA ILE A 24 5.22 -9.59 8.67
C ILE A 24 4.88 -9.44 10.16
N PRO A 25 5.86 -9.18 11.05
CA PRO A 25 5.59 -8.72 12.40
C PRO A 25 4.92 -7.33 12.38
N LEU A 26 3.74 -7.21 12.99
CA LEU A 26 2.99 -5.96 13.03
C LEU A 26 3.31 -5.18 14.31
N VAL A 27 4.36 -4.37 14.26
CA VAL A 27 4.74 -3.46 15.36
C VAL A 27 3.94 -2.15 15.25
N THR A 28 2.75 -2.14 15.86
CA THR A 28 1.81 -1.00 15.78
C THR A 28 1.82 -0.11 17.02
N ARG A 29 2.64 -0.45 18.02
CA ARG A 29 2.85 0.28 19.27
C ARG A 29 4.34 0.50 19.52
N VAL A 30 4.66 1.50 20.34
CA VAL A 30 6.01 1.71 20.82
C VAL A 30 6.44 0.53 21.69
N ILE A 31 7.65 0.03 21.48
CA ILE A 31 8.30 -0.94 22.35
C ILE A 31 9.27 -0.15 23.24
N GLU A 32 8.95 -0.03 24.53
CA GLU A 32 9.74 0.74 25.49
C GLU A 32 11.09 0.09 25.77
N TYR A 33 12.13 0.91 25.91
CA TYR A 33 13.46 0.46 26.28
C TYR A 33 13.73 0.72 27.78
N PRO A 34 14.27 -0.27 28.54
CA PRO A 34 14.58 -1.63 28.12
C PRO A 34 13.34 -2.54 28.06
N ALA A 35 13.23 -3.31 26.99
CA ALA A 35 12.17 -4.31 26.82
C ALA A 35 12.68 -5.71 27.23
N SER A 36 11.79 -6.52 27.80
CA SER A 36 12.01 -7.95 27.95
C SER A 36 11.95 -8.64 26.56
N SER A 37 12.63 -9.79 26.42
CA SER A 37 12.77 -10.49 25.13
C SER A 37 11.43 -10.86 24.49
N ASP A 38 10.44 -11.24 25.30
CA ASP A 38 9.07 -11.55 24.87
C ASP A 38 8.34 -10.36 24.23
N LYS A 39 8.69 -9.12 24.61
CA LYS A 39 8.14 -7.91 24.00
C LYS A 39 8.80 -7.53 22.68
N LEU A 40 10.03 -8.00 22.45
CA LEU A 40 10.78 -7.81 21.20
C LEU A 40 10.41 -8.86 20.14
N GLU A 41 10.05 -10.06 20.57
CA GLU A 41 9.69 -11.17 19.70
C GLU A 41 8.23 -11.10 19.21
N VAL A 42 7.94 -10.13 18.33
CA VAL A 42 6.65 -10.09 17.63
C VAL A 42 6.65 -11.12 16.51
N ALA A 43 5.79 -12.14 16.63
CA ALA A 43 5.64 -13.14 15.57
C ALA A 43 5.01 -12.54 14.30
N ARG A 44 5.30 -13.19 13.16
CA ARG A 44 4.71 -12.81 11.87
C ARG A 44 3.20 -13.01 11.91
N SER A 45 2.46 -12.00 11.46
CA SER A 45 1.02 -12.08 11.23
C SER A 45 0.73 -12.77 9.90
N SER A 46 -0.53 -13.14 9.64
CA SER A 46 -0.89 -13.64 8.33
C SER A 46 -0.67 -12.57 7.26
N GLU A 47 -0.55 -13.00 6.01
CA GLU A 47 -0.45 -12.04 4.90
C GLU A 47 -1.71 -11.18 4.79
N GLU A 48 -2.90 -11.76 5.00
CA GLU A 48 -4.15 -10.98 5.04
C GLU A 48 -4.14 -9.91 6.14
N GLN A 49 -3.77 -10.26 7.38
CA GLN A 49 -3.68 -9.30 8.49
C GLN A 49 -2.67 -8.20 8.23
N THR A 50 -1.58 -8.53 7.53
CA THR A 50 -0.56 -7.55 7.13
C THR A 50 -1.12 -6.53 6.15
N TRP A 51 -1.81 -6.98 5.11
CA TRP A 51 -2.45 -6.11 4.13
C TRP A 51 -3.58 -5.28 4.75
N ASP A 52 -4.35 -5.85 5.67
CA ASP A 52 -5.38 -5.12 6.41
C ASP A 52 -4.79 -4.01 7.31
N GLN A 53 -3.65 -4.26 7.96
CA GLN A 53 -2.97 -3.22 8.74
C GLN A 53 -2.41 -2.10 7.86
N ILE A 54 -1.85 -2.44 6.69
CA ILE A 54 -1.38 -1.45 5.70
C ILE A 54 -2.54 -0.59 5.22
N LEU A 55 -3.69 -1.20 4.90
CA LEU A 55 -4.91 -0.50 4.52
C LEU A 55 -5.35 0.47 5.63
N ALA A 56 -5.44 -0.01 6.87
CA ALA A 56 -5.86 0.80 8.01
C ALA A 56 -4.91 1.98 8.28
N ASP A 57 -3.59 1.79 8.09
CA ASP A 57 -2.63 2.88 8.24
C ASP A 57 -2.76 3.91 7.11
N PHE A 58 -2.95 3.49 5.86
CA PHE A 58 -3.23 4.43 4.77
C PHE A 58 -4.56 5.18 4.95
N ASP A 59 -5.61 4.54 5.47
CA ASP A 59 -6.88 5.20 5.79
C ASP A 59 -6.71 6.27 6.88
N ASN A 60 -5.97 5.94 7.94
CA ASN A 60 -5.65 6.92 8.98
C ASN A 60 -4.76 8.05 8.45
N ALA A 61 -3.79 7.75 7.59
CA ALA A 61 -2.98 8.75 6.93
C ALA A 61 -3.84 9.71 6.10
N ALA A 62 -4.67 9.19 5.18
CA ALA A 62 -5.53 10.00 4.32
C ALA A 62 -6.51 10.86 5.13
N ARG A 63 -7.02 10.35 6.26
CA ARG A 63 -7.92 11.09 7.17
C ARG A 63 -7.22 12.23 7.93
N LEU A 64 -5.95 12.07 8.28
CA LEU A 64 -5.22 12.98 9.19
C LEU A 64 -4.24 13.93 8.48
N LEU A 65 -3.91 13.65 7.22
CA LEU A 65 -3.10 14.50 6.37
C LEU A 65 -3.92 15.67 5.82
N ASN A 66 -3.21 16.76 5.51
CA ASN A 66 -3.82 17.90 4.85
C ASN A 66 -3.99 17.57 3.35
N THR A 67 -4.87 18.28 2.65
CA THR A 67 -5.05 18.13 1.20
C THR A 67 -3.86 18.66 0.40
N THR A 68 -3.07 19.56 0.98
CA THR A 68 -1.82 20.08 0.43
C THR A 68 -0.63 19.71 1.33
N SER A 69 0.54 19.55 0.72
CA SER A 69 1.77 19.26 1.45
C SER A 69 2.26 20.52 2.19
N LEU A 70 2.61 20.40 3.48
CA LEU A 70 3.12 21.53 4.27
C LEU A 70 4.51 22.01 3.81
N LYS A 71 5.29 21.09 3.24
CA LYS A 71 6.60 21.33 2.63
C LYS A 71 6.73 20.45 1.38
N GLU A 72 7.59 20.86 0.46
CA GLU A 72 7.94 20.01 -0.67
C GLU A 72 8.48 18.66 -0.18
N GLY A 73 8.07 17.59 -0.85
CA GLY A 73 8.41 16.21 -0.49
C GLY A 73 7.56 15.60 0.64
N TYR A 74 6.74 16.36 1.35
CA TYR A 74 5.89 15.81 2.41
C TYR A 74 4.63 15.19 1.83
N ALA A 75 4.17 14.09 2.43
CA ALA A 75 2.93 13.45 2.04
C ALA A 75 1.73 14.35 2.35
N ASN A 76 0.73 14.32 1.47
CA ASN A 76 -0.59 14.89 1.70
C ASN A 76 -1.66 13.78 1.55
N LYS A 77 -2.92 14.11 1.81
CA LYS A 77 -4.06 13.17 1.74
C LYS A 77 -4.05 12.37 0.44
N TYR A 78 -3.87 13.03 -0.69
CA TYR A 78 -3.97 12.41 -2.00
C TYR A 78 -2.74 11.58 -2.36
N VAL A 79 -1.55 11.95 -1.85
CA VAL A 79 -0.36 11.09 -1.90
C VAL A 79 -0.61 9.78 -1.15
N ALA A 80 -1.18 9.85 0.06
CA ALA A 80 -1.53 8.65 0.83
C ALA A 80 -2.58 7.78 0.11
N LEU A 81 -3.60 8.39 -0.52
CA LEU A 81 -4.60 7.67 -1.30
C LEU A 81 -4.00 7.02 -2.57
N ALA A 82 -3.05 7.67 -3.24
CA ALA A 82 -2.38 7.08 -4.40
C ALA A 82 -1.59 5.82 -4.00
N PHE A 83 -0.81 5.88 -2.92
CA PHE A 83 -0.10 4.71 -2.40
C PHE A 83 -1.04 3.65 -1.80
N LYS A 84 -2.16 4.04 -1.19
CA LYS A 84 -3.24 3.11 -0.81
C LYS A 84 -3.72 2.34 -2.03
N SER A 85 -3.98 3.04 -3.13
CA SER A 85 -4.45 2.41 -4.37
C SER A 85 -3.46 1.37 -4.89
N GLU A 86 -2.18 1.72 -4.95
CA GLU A 86 -1.12 0.80 -5.39
C GLU A 86 -1.02 -0.43 -4.47
N ALA A 87 -0.96 -0.21 -3.15
CA ALA A 87 -0.82 -1.28 -2.18
C ALA A 87 -2.02 -2.24 -2.19
N MET A 88 -3.25 -1.71 -2.29
CA MET A 88 -4.46 -2.54 -2.33
C MET A 88 -4.63 -3.25 -3.68
N LEU A 89 -4.18 -2.65 -4.78
CA LEU A 89 -4.11 -3.35 -6.06
C LEU A 89 -3.17 -4.56 -5.96
N TYR A 90 -2.00 -4.37 -5.36
CA TYR A 90 -1.03 -5.44 -5.12
C TYR A 90 -1.63 -6.54 -4.23
N ALA A 91 -2.21 -6.18 -3.08
CA ALA A 91 -2.86 -7.13 -2.17
C ALA A 91 -3.97 -7.94 -2.84
N GLY A 92 -4.83 -7.28 -3.63
CA GLY A 92 -5.89 -7.92 -4.39
C GLY A 92 -5.37 -8.90 -5.44
N CYS A 93 -4.27 -8.55 -6.10
CA CYS A 93 -3.56 -9.44 -7.04
C CYS A 93 -2.98 -10.67 -6.32
N VAL A 94 -2.30 -10.50 -5.18
CA VAL A 94 -1.78 -11.64 -4.42
C VAL A 94 -2.93 -12.55 -3.99
N ALA A 95 -3.99 -12.00 -3.39
CA ALA A 95 -5.15 -12.78 -2.97
C ALA A 95 -5.78 -13.56 -4.13
N LYS A 96 -5.93 -12.94 -5.31
CA LYS A 96 -6.54 -13.58 -6.48
C LYS A 96 -5.66 -14.61 -7.15
N TYR A 97 -4.41 -14.24 -7.42
CA TYR A 97 -3.56 -14.98 -8.34
C TYR A 97 -2.67 -16.01 -7.64
N ASN A 98 -2.50 -15.94 -6.32
CA ASN A 98 -1.81 -17.00 -5.58
C ASN A 98 -2.50 -18.37 -5.75
N GLU A 99 -3.81 -18.37 -5.99
CA GLU A 99 -4.60 -19.57 -6.29
C GLU A 99 -4.29 -20.18 -7.68
N THR A 100 -3.70 -19.40 -8.58
CA THR A 100 -3.41 -19.83 -9.97
C THR A 100 -1.97 -20.33 -10.15
N VAL A 101 -1.11 -20.13 -9.16
CA VAL A 101 0.28 -20.60 -9.21
C VAL A 101 0.34 -22.08 -8.83
N SER A 102 1.12 -22.85 -9.59
CA SER A 102 1.35 -24.28 -9.30
C SER A 102 1.83 -24.47 -7.86
N GLY A 103 1.13 -25.32 -7.10
CA GLY A 103 1.42 -25.59 -5.69
C GLY A 103 0.88 -24.57 -4.69
N ARG A 104 0.10 -23.56 -5.11
CA ARG A 104 -0.48 -22.51 -4.25
C ARG A 104 0.54 -21.99 -3.23
N LEU A 105 1.55 -21.24 -3.73
CA LEU A 105 2.69 -20.78 -2.93
C LEU A 105 2.25 -20.39 -1.52
N THR A 106 2.71 -21.17 -0.55
CA THR A 106 2.30 -21.07 0.85
C THR A 106 3.52 -21.21 1.73
N GLY A 107 3.50 -20.48 2.84
CA GLY A 107 4.53 -20.54 3.87
C GLY A 107 3.83 -20.43 5.21
N LEU A 108 4.22 -21.29 6.15
CA LEU A 108 3.75 -21.22 7.53
C LEU A 108 4.86 -20.58 8.38
N GLY A 109 4.49 -19.70 9.29
CA GLY A 109 5.43 -19.19 10.29
C GLY A 109 5.81 -20.32 11.24
N GLU A 110 7.10 -20.66 11.34
CA GLU A 110 7.57 -21.79 12.17
C GLU A 110 7.11 -21.70 13.63
N LYS A 111 7.08 -20.49 14.20
CA LYS A 111 6.67 -20.26 15.60
C LYS A 111 5.15 -20.34 15.81
N THR A 112 4.34 -20.05 14.80
CA THR A 112 2.89 -19.80 14.97
C THR A 112 2.00 -20.73 14.17
N GLY A 113 2.53 -21.42 13.17
CA GLY A 113 1.73 -22.17 12.19
C GLY A 113 0.83 -21.30 11.31
N VAL A 114 0.91 -19.97 11.43
CA VAL A 114 0.08 -19.04 10.65
C VAL A 114 0.55 -19.04 9.20
N ARG A 115 -0.39 -19.01 8.26
CA ARG A 115 -0.10 -18.80 6.83
C ARG A 115 0.43 -17.37 6.62
N VAL A 116 1.74 -17.26 6.43
CA VAL A 116 2.46 -16.01 6.22
C VAL A 116 2.76 -15.75 4.75
N ILE A 117 2.45 -16.66 3.83
CA ILE A 117 2.51 -16.42 2.38
C ILE A 117 1.21 -16.93 1.77
N GLY A 118 0.57 -16.08 0.98
CA GLY A 118 -0.72 -16.32 0.37
C GLY A 118 -1.89 -16.15 1.33
N PHE A 119 -3.08 -16.40 0.78
CA PHE A 119 -4.35 -16.23 1.47
C PHE A 119 -4.98 -17.59 1.80
N ASP A 120 -5.90 -17.58 2.77
CA ASP A 120 -6.64 -18.79 3.11
C ASP A 120 -7.62 -19.17 1.99
N ALA A 121 -7.84 -20.48 1.80
CA ALA A 121 -8.71 -21.01 0.76
C ALA A 121 -10.17 -20.54 0.88
N GLY A 122 -10.64 -20.26 2.10
CA GLY A 122 -11.99 -19.77 2.37
C GLY A 122 -12.14 -18.26 2.32
N THR A 123 -11.04 -17.48 2.39
CA THR A 123 -11.12 -16.01 2.51
C THR A 123 -10.57 -15.25 1.30
N TRP A 124 -9.73 -15.89 0.46
CA TRP A 124 -9.00 -15.20 -0.60
C TRP A 124 -9.92 -14.43 -1.58
N GLU A 125 -11.08 -14.99 -1.96
CA GLU A 125 -11.96 -14.36 -2.95
C GLU A 125 -12.61 -13.09 -2.39
N ALA A 126 -13.06 -13.15 -1.13
CA ALA A 126 -13.63 -12.01 -0.43
C ALA A 126 -12.57 -10.92 -0.18
N ALA A 127 -11.36 -11.32 0.24
CA ALA A 127 -10.23 -10.42 0.43
C ALA A 127 -9.83 -9.74 -0.89
N SER A 128 -9.73 -10.50 -1.99
CA SER A 128 -9.42 -9.99 -3.32
C SER A 128 -10.43 -8.91 -3.77
N LYS A 129 -11.74 -9.19 -3.68
CA LYS A 129 -12.80 -8.23 -4.02
C LYS A 129 -12.73 -6.98 -3.13
N ARG A 130 -12.44 -7.14 -1.83
CA ARG A 130 -12.28 -6.04 -0.87
C ARG A 130 -11.12 -5.13 -1.29
N TYR A 131 -9.93 -5.68 -1.50
CA TYR A 131 -8.75 -4.88 -1.84
C TYR A 131 -8.87 -4.18 -3.20
N PHE A 132 -9.39 -4.85 -4.24
CA PHE A 132 -9.63 -4.16 -5.52
C PHE A 132 -10.64 -3.01 -5.41
N ARG A 133 -11.67 -3.17 -4.57
CA ARG A 133 -12.63 -2.09 -4.31
C ARG A 133 -11.96 -0.90 -3.61
N GLU A 134 -11.14 -1.17 -2.60
CA GLU A 134 -10.41 -0.11 -1.88
C GLU A 134 -9.37 0.58 -2.77
N ALA A 135 -8.71 -0.16 -3.66
CA ALA A 135 -7.83 0.40 -4.67
C ALA A 135 -8.58 1.35 -5.62
N TYR A 136 -9.71 0.87 -6.17
CA TYR A 136 -10.55 1.67 -7.06
C TYR A 136 -11.04 2.96 -6.40
N LYS A 137 -11.57 2.88 -5.17
CA LYS A 137 -12.07 4.06 -4.45
C LYS A 137 -10.97 5.10 -4.26
N ALA A 138 -9.79 4.67 -3.79
CA ALA A 138 -8.68 5.56 -3.54
C ALA A 138 -8.19 6.24 -4.83
N ALA A 139 -8.01 5.47 -5.92
CA ALA A 139 -7.67 6.03 -7.23
C ALA A 139 -8.73 7.01 -7.72
N ARG A 140 -10.01 6.66 -7.60
CA ARG A 140 -11.12 7.50 -8.06
C ARG A 140 -11.13 8.84 -7.35
N GLU A 141 -10.96 8.85 -6.03
CA GLU A 141 -10.90 10.08 -5.22
C GLU A 141 -9.70 10.95 -5.62
N VAL A 142 -8.52 10.38 -5.84
CA VAL A 142 -7.35 11.12 -6.33
C VAL A 142 -7.64 11.76 -7.70
N MET A 143 -8.30 11.03 -8.61
CA MET A 143 -8.63 11.55 -9.94
C MET A 143 -9.69 12.66 -9.91
N THR A 144 -10.63 12.64 -8.97
CA THR A 144 -11.74 13.61 -8.93
C THR A 144 -11.45 14.81 -8.03
N GLU A 145 -10.70 14.61 -6.95
CA GLU A 145 -10.52 15.63 -5.89
C GLU A 145 -9.05 16.00 -5.66
N GLY A 146 -8.10 15.21 -6.18
CA GLY A 146 -6.68 15.34 -5.86
C GLY A 146 -5.97 16.56 -6.45
N GLY A 147 -6.54 17.18 -7.48
CA GLY A 147 -5.96 18.37 -8.12
C GLY A 147 -4.71 18.10 -8.94
N TYR A 148 -4.37 16.84 -9.23
CA TYR A 148 -3.26 16.46 -10.09
C TYR A 148 -3.67 16.39 -11.56
N SER A 149 -2.75 16.76 -12.45
CA SER A 149 -2.96 16.70 -13.90
C SER A 149 -1.73 16.15 -14.60
N LEU A 150 -1.95 15.46 -15.72
CA LEU A 150 -0.87 15.04 -16.61
C LEU A 150 -0.15 16.26 -17.18
N TYR A 151 1.19 16.20 -17.30
CA TYR A 151 1.96 17.20 -18.01
C TYR A 151 1.61 17.16 -19.51
N LYS A 152 1.10 18.28 -20.03
CA LYS A 152 0.59 18.39 -21.41
C LYS A 152 0.98 19.70 -22.11
N LYS A 153 2.09 20.35 -21.72
CA LYS A 153 2.47 21.65 -22.30
C LYS A 153 2.72 21.58 -23.82
N LYS A 154 3.28 20.47 -24.30
CA LYS A 154 3.54 20.23 -25.72
C LYS A 154 2.67 19.14 -26.32
N TRP A 155 1.91 18.41 -25.50
CA TRP A 155 1.15 17.26 -25.97
C TRP A 155 0.05 17.64 -26.96
N ALA A 156 -0.01 16.93 -28.09
CA ALA A 156 -1.10 16.99 -29.05
C ALA A 156 -1.56 15.58 -29.47
N ALA A 157 -2.88 15.41 -29.61
CA ALA A 157 -3.46 14.14 -30.01
C ALA A 157 -3.08 13.81 -31.47
N GLY A 158 -2.54 12.61 -31.70
CA GLY A 158 -2.18 12.15 -33.04
C GLY A 158 -0.87 12.73 -33.61
N ASP A 159 -0.13 13.53 -32.85
CA ASP A 159 1.17 14.08 -33.24
C ASP A 159 2.31 13.40 -32.45
N PRO A 160 3.07 12.47 -33.07
CA PRO A 160 4.14 11.75 -32.40
C PRO A 160 5.29 12.66 -31.93
N GLU A 161 5.59 13.72 -32.68
CA GLU A 161 6.69 14.63 -32.33
C GLU A 161 6.31 15.46 -31.10
N ALA A 162 5.10 16.00 -31.08
CA ALA A 162 4.55 16.70 -29.92
C ALA A 162 4.50 15.81 -28.66
N GLN A 163 4.16 14.53 -28.82
CA GLN A 163 4.16 13.56 -27.71
C GLN A 163 5.57 13.24 -27.19
N TYR A 164 6.53 13.07 -28.11
CA TYR A 164 7.94 12.88 -27.76
C TYR A 164 8.50 14.09 -27.00
N GLN A 165 8.33 15.30 -27.54
CA GLN A 165 8.80 16.53 -26.91
C GLN A 165 8.14 16.77 -25.54
N ASN A 166 6.85 16.46 -25.40
CA ASN A 166 6.18 16.54 -24.10
C ASN A 166 6.79 15.60 -23.06
N MET A 167 7.27 14.42 -23.46
CA MET A 167 7.97 13.49 -22.56
C MET A 167 9.37 14.02 -22.19
N VAL A 168 10.13 14.54 -23.16
CA VAL A 168 11.46 15.12 -22.92
C VAL A 168 11.38 16.30 -21.94
N GLU A 169 10.48 17.26 -22.19
CA GLU A 169 10.33 18.44 -21.33
C GLU A 169 9.81 18.12 -19.92
N MET A 170 9.11 17.00 -19.73
CA MET A 170 8.63 16.61 -18.41
C MET A 170 9.78 16.29 -17.44
N PHE A 171 10.95 15.90 -17.95
CA PHE A 171 12.13 15.51 -17.18
C PHE A 171 13.30 16.49 -17.30
N SER A 172 13.13 17.58 -18.05
CA SER A 172 14.13 18.64 -18.24
C SER A 172 13.87 19.80 -17.28
#